data_AF-E7RWZ4-F1
#
_entry.id   AF-E7RWZ4-F1
#
_cell.length_a   1.000
_cell.length_b   1.000
_cell.length_c   1.000
_cell.angle_alpha   90.00
_cell.angle_beta   90.00
_cell.angle_gamma   90.00
#
_symmetry.space_group_name_H-M   'P 1'
#
loop_
_entity.id
_entity.type
_entity.pdbx_description
1 polymer ?
#
loop_
_entity_poly.entity_id
_entity_poly.type
_entity_poly.pdbx_seq_one_letter_code
_entity_poly.pdbx_strand_id
1 'polypeptide(L)'
;MKAARKVAGMLDQRLEGVGRTGVIFEGYGVDHLHAKLFPMHGTGDGSSFRRIESKGMDRFFERYEGYLSSHDAMRADDDALSAMARRIRGE
;
A
#
# COMPACT_ATOMS: atom_id res chain seq x y z
N MET A 1 -5.45 -16.35 1.68
CA MET A 1 -4.15 -15.66 1.48
C MET A 1 -2.87 -16.52 1.61
N LYS A 2 -2.93 -17.83 1.88
CA LYS A 2 -1.72 -18.67 2.11
C LYS A 2 -0.72 -18.68 0.94
N ALA A 3 -1.21 -18.78 -0.30
CA ALA A 3 -0.37 -18.80 -1.49
C ALA A 3 0.39 -17.48 -1.68
N ALA A 4 -0.31 -16.34 -1.64
CA ALA A 4 0.31 -15.02 -1.73
C ALA A 4 1.38 -14.80 -0.64
N ARG A 5 1.09 -15.19 0.62
CA ARG A 5 2.07 -15.12 1.72
C ARG A 5 3.30 -15.98 1.47
N LYS A 6 3.10 -17.20 0.95
CA LYS A 6 4.22 -18.12 0.64
C LYS A 6 5.13 -17.52 -0.43
N VAL A 7 4.55 -16.99 -1.51
CA VAL A 7 5.31 -16.38 -2.60
C VAL A 7 5.98 -15.08 -2.14
N ALA A 8 5.30 -14.23 -1.38
CA ALA A 8 5.87 -13.02 -0.77
C ALA A 8 7.12 -13.36 0.06
N GLY A 9 7.05 -14.37 0.94
CA GLY A 9 8.22 -14.80 1.72
C GLY A 9 9.35 -15.38 0.86
N MET A 10 9.06 -15.99 -0.28
CA MET A 10 10.09 -16.41 -1.24
C MET A 10 10.77 -15.20 -1.89
N LEU A 11 10.01 -14.15 -2.24
CA LEU A 11 10.53 -12.91 -2.80
C LEU A 11 11.44 -12.21 -1.78
N ASP A 12 10.97 -12.06 -0.54
CA ASP A 12 11.73 -11.46 0.56
C ASP A 12 13.07 -12.21 0.82
N GLN A 13 13.10 -13.53 0.67
CA GLN A 13 14.31 -14.33 0.92
C GLN A 13 15.31 -14.34 -0.25
N ARG A 14 14.85 -14.07 -1.48
CA ARG A 14 15.65 -14.32 -2.70
C ARG A 14 16.04 -13.06 -3.45
N LEU A 15 15.35 -11.96 -3.23
CA LEU A 15 15.68 -10.68 -3.85
C LEU A 15 16.59 -9.88 -2.92
N GLU A 16 17.71 -9.43 -3.46
CA GLU A 16 18.65 -8.60 -2.72
C GLU A 16 18.01 -7.27 -2.28
N GLY A 17 18.26 -6.89 -1.03
CA GLY A 17 17.75 -5.65 -0.43
C GLY A 17 16.23 -5.66 -0.18
N VAL A 18 15.52 -6.78 -0.34
CA VAL A 18 14.08 -6.88 -0.05
C VAL A 18 13.89 -7.42 1.36
N GLY A 19 13.32 -6.61 2.26
CA GLY A 19 12.92 -7.05 3.59
C GLY A 19 11.44 -7.36 3.71
N ARG A 20 10.62 -6.80 2.82
CA ARG A 20 9.16 -6.94 2.82
C ARG A 20 8.58 -6.90 1.40
N THR A 21 7.47 -7.59 1.21
CA THR A 21 6.67 -7.57 -0.01
C THR A 21 5.26 -7.06 0.29
N GLY A 22 4.83 -6.03 -0.44
CA GLY A 22 3.45 -5.52 -0.41
C GLY A 22 2.48 -6.40 -1.18
N VAL A 23 1.21 -6.39 -0.77
CA VAL A 23 0.13 -7.14 -1.46
C VAL A 23 -0.99 -6.17 -1.81
N ILE A 24 -1.42 -6.15 -3.09
CA ILE A 24 -2.50 -5.29 -3.58
C ILE A 24 -3.61 -6.14 -4.22
N PHE A 25 -4.85 -5.79 -3.90
CA PHE A 25 -6.07 -6.25 -4.55
C PHE A 25 -6.80 -5.04 -5.15
N GLU A 26 -6.77 -4.90 -6.47
CA GLU A 26 -7.36 -3.75 -7.16
C GLU A 26 -8.63 -4.13 -7.93
N GLY A 27 -8.63 -5.27 -8.64
CA GLY A 27 -9.84 -5.82 -9.27
C GLY A 27 -10.27 -5.19 -10.60
N TYR A 28 -9.60 -4.13 -11.10
CA TYR A 28 -9.98 -3.45 -12.35
C TYR A 28 -9.23 -3.90 -13.61
N GLY A 29 -8.11 -4.63 -13.48
CA GLY A 29 -7.27 -4.99 -14.63
C GLY A 29 -7.69 -6.27 -15.37
N VAL A 30 -8.17 -7.28 -14.65
CA VAL A 30 -8.57 -8.58 -15.20
C VAL A 30 -9.75 -9.13 -14.42
N ASP A 31 -10.64 -9.85 -15.11
CA ASP A 31 -11.89 -10.40 -14.55
C ASP A 31 -11.67 -11.70 -13.76
N HIS A 32 -10.76 -11.64 -12.79
CA HIS A 32 -10.63 -12.65 -11.73
C HIS A 32 -9.91 -12.06 -10.52
N LEU A 33 -10.24 -12.57 -9.33
CA LEU A 33 -9.52 -12.23 -8.11
C LEU A 33 -8.06 -12.67 -8.23
N HIS A 34 -7.15 -11.72 -8.13
CA HIS A 34 -5.72 -11.95 -8.12
C HIS A 34 -5.04 -11.06 -7.08
N ALA A 35 -3.92 -11.54 -6.54
CA ALA A 35 -3.06 -10.78 -5.64
C ALA A 35 -1.84 -10.29 -6.44
N LYS A 36 -1.57 -8.99 -6.41
CA LYS A 36 -0.33 -8.43 -6.94
C LYS A 36 0.69 -8.36 -5.80
N LEU A 37 1.93 -8.82 -6.04
CA LEU A 37 3.02 -8.82 -5.08
C LEU A 37 4.09 -7.82 -5.50
N PHE A 38 4.48 -6.93 -4.59
CA PHE A 38 5.43 -5.86 -4.85
C PHE A 38 6.61 -5.94 -3.86
N PRO A 39 7.76 -6.54 -4.26
CA PRO A 39 8.97 -6.54 -3.46
C PRO A 39 9.47 -5.13 -3.19
N MET A 40 9.67 -4.77 -1.93
CA MET A 40 10.12 -3.43 -1.53
C MET A 40 11.65 -3.42 -1.43
N HIS A 41 12.33 -3.16 -2.54
CA HIS A 41 13.80 -3.06 -2.56
C HIS A 41 14.31 -1.91 -1.65
N GLY A 42 15.47 -2.12 -1.03
CA GLY A 42 16.07 -1.20 -0.05
C GLY A 42 15.45 -1.26 1.34
N THR A 43 14.68 -2.31 1.65
CA THR A 43 14.08 -2.52 2.98
C THR A 43 14.70 -3.69 3.76
N GLY A 44 15.63 -4.42 3.14
CA GLY A 44 16.22 -5.66 3.67
C GLY A 44 17.50 -5.50 4.48
N ASP A 45 17.90 -4.26 4.78
CA ASP A 45 19.24 -3.92 5.27
C ASP A 45 19.33 -4.08 6.81
N GLY A 46 19.28 -5.33 7.29
CA GLY A 46 19.51 -5.69 8.70
C GLY A 46 18.52 -5.05 9.69
N SER A 47 18.90 -5.00 10.98
CA SER A 47 18.07 -4.44 12.05
C SER A 47 17.97 -2.91 12.02
N SER A 48 18.69 -2.24 11.10
CA SER A 48 18.74 -0.79 10.95
C SER A 48 17.60 -0.23 10.09
N PHE A 49 16.39 -0.77 10.22
CA PHE A 49 15.23 -0.24 9.50
C PHE A 49 15.05 1.24 9.84
N ARG A 50 15.09 2.08 8.81
CA ARG A 50 14.70 3.48 8.90
C ARG A 50 13.38 3.65 8.18
N ARG A 51 12.50 4.50 8.74
CA ARG A 51 11.24 4.86 8.09
C ARG A 51 11.54 5.45 6.71
N ILE A 52 11.01 4.83 5.66
CA ILE A 52 11.02 5.34 4.29
C ILE A 52 9.66 5.99 4.09
N GLU A 53 9.64 7.30 3.92
CA GLU A 53 8.41 8.06 3.70
C GLU A 53 8.38 8.70 2.34
N SER A 54 7.17 8.81 1.81
CA SER A 54 6.90 9.65 0.66
C SER A 54 7.01 11.12 1.09
N LYS A 55 7.96 11.87 0.52
CA LYS A 55 8.11 13.30 0.83
C LYS A 55 7.28 14.14 -0.13
N GLY A 56 6.40 14.99 0.39
CA GLY A 56 5.79 16.08 -0.37
C GLY A 56 4.74 15.66 -1.42
N MET A 57 4.04 14.54 -1.24
CA MET A 57 2.88 14.21 -2.07
C MET A 57 1.61 14.88 -1.51
N ASP A 58 0.95 15.70 -2.32
CA ASP A 58 -0.40 16.25 -2.06
C ASP A 58 -1.47 15.65 -3.00
N ARG A 59 -1.11 14.57 -3.71
CA ARG A 59 -1.91 14.06 -4.82
C ARG A 59 -3.18 13.38 -4.31
N PHE A 60 -4.31 14.00 -4.59
CA PHE A 60 -5.66 13.47 -4.37
C PHE A 60 -6.42 13.45 -5.69
N PHE A 61 -7.24 12.42 -5.89
CA PHE A 61 -8.10 12.31 -7.07
C PHE A 61 -9.56 12.20 -6.64
N GLU A 62 -10.41 13.06 -7.22
CA GLU A 62 -11.86 12.95 -7.05
C GLU A 62 -12.44 11.74 -7.79
N ARG A 63 -11.77 11.30 -8.86
CA ARG A 63 -12.17 10.17 -9.70
C ARG A 63 -11.04 9.15 -9.78
N TYR A 64 -11.43 7.88 -9.93
CA TYR A 64 -10.47 6.80 -10.15
C TYR A 64 -9.70 7.01 -11.46
N GLU A 65 -8.37 7.14 -11.36
CA GLU A 65 -7.45 7.41 -12.48
C GLU A 65 -6.98 6.14 -13.22
N GLY A 66 -7.51 4.97 -12.86
CA GLY A 66 -7.06 3.69 -13.43
C GLY A 66 -5.91 3.03 -12.66
N TYR A 67 -5.55 3.53 -11.47
CA TYR A 67 -4.63 2.87 -10.55
C TYR A 67 -4.87 3.28 -9.10
N LEU A 68 -4.34 2.47 -8.17
CA LEU A 68 -4.23 2.80 -6.75
C LEU A 68 -2.76 2.92 -6.36
N SER A 69 -2.47 3.77 -5.37
CA SER A 69 -1.13 3.89 -4.78
C SER A 69 -1.22 3.86 -3.25
N SER A 70 -0.14 3.42 -2.61
CA SER A 70 -0.01 3.36 -1.15
C SER A 70 0.92 4.45 -0.60
N HIS A 71 1.16 5.52 -1.35
CA HIS A 71 2.02 6.61 -0.88
C HIS A 71 1.36 7.43 0.23
N ASP A 72 2.17 8.03 1.09
CA ASP A 72 1.67 8.96 2.11
C ASP A 72 1.13 10.25 1.47
N ALA A 73 0.34 10.99 2.25
CA ALA A 73 -0.18 12.31 1.91
C ALA A 73 -0.23 13.21 3.16
N MET A 74 -0.54 14.49 2.97
CA MET A 74 -0.73 15.42 4.08
C MET A 74 -1.89 15.00 4.99
N ARG A 75 -1.74 15.22 6.30
CA ARG A 75 -2.82 14.99 7.28
C ARG A 75 -3.99 15.91 7.00
N ALA A 76 -5.20 15.35 6.95
CA ALA A 76 -6.44 16.10 6.82
C ALA A 76 -6.86 16.75 8.16
N ASP A 77 -7.77 17.72 8.07
CA ASP A 77 -8.39 18.39 9.21
C ASP A 77 -9.24 17.42 10.06
N ASP A 78 -9.20 17.57 11.38
CA ASP A 78 -9.83 16.63 12.32
C ASP A 78 -11.36 16.72 12.33
N ASP A 79 -11.92 17.91 12.09
CA ASP A 79 -13.37 18.09 11.99
C ASP A 79 -13.89 17.50 10.67
N ALA A 80 -13.16 17.70 9.57
CA ALA A 80 -13.45 17.08 8.28
C ALA A 80 -13.38 15.54 8.35
N LEU A 81 -12.36 14.98 9.01
CA LEU A 81 -12.24 13.53 9.24
C LEU A 81 -13.39 13.00 10.10
N SER A 82 -13.79 13.74 11.13
CA SER A 82 -14.92 13.37 12.00
C SER A 82 -16.23 13.35 11.23
N ALA A 83 -16.49 14.35 10.40
CA ALA A 83 -17.67 14.41 9.53
C ALA A 83 -17.69 13.25 8.50
N MET A 84 -16.54 12.97 7.87
CA MET A 84 -16.38 11.83 6.95
C MET A 84 -16.69 10.50 7.65
N ALA A 85 -16.19 10.31 8.87
CA ALA A 85 -16.40 9.08 9.62
C ALA A 85 -17.87 8.86 9.99
N ARG A 86 -18.61 9.92 10.38
CA ARG A 86 -20.07 9.85 10.59
C ARG A 86 -20.81 9.42 9.33
N ARG A 87 -20.49 10.05 8.19
CA ARG A 87 -21.06 9.72 6.89
C ARG A 87 -20.83 8.25 6.50
N ILE A 88 -19.64 7.71 6.73
CA ILE A 88 -19.32 6.30 6.45
C ILE A 88 -20.13 5.35 7.35
N ARG A 89 -20.37 5.74 8.61
CA ARG A 89 -21.21 4.97 9.54
C ARG A 89 -22.72 5.11 9.30
N GLY A 90 -23.13 6.07 8.46
CA GLY A 90 -24.54 6.36 8.19
C GLY A 90 -25.24 7.12 9.33
N GLU A 91 -24.48 7.89 10.10
CA GLU A 91 -24.96 8.76 11.19
C GLU A 91 -25.40 10.14 10.68
#